data_AF-A0A4Q3VVA2-F1
#
_entry.id   AF-A0A4Q3VVA2-F1
#
_cell.length_a   1.000
_cell.length_b   1.000
_cell.length_c   1.000
_cell.angle_alpha   90.00
_cell.angle_beta   90.00
_cell.angle_gamma   90.00
#
_symmetry.space_group_name_H-M   'P 1'
#
loop_
_entity.id
_entity.type
_entity.pdbx_description
1 polymer ?
#
loop_
_entity_poly.entity_id
_entity_poly.type
_entity_poly.pdbx_seq_one_letter_code
_entity_poly.pdbx_strand_id
1 'polypeptide(L)'
;MATQNLYYRTCFDRPDLFQKALLGYFLAFSSWPRLLLEVFIRKNLGERYFSLSTAIMLIILLALLPMGAIFIPEQLSDEFVSLSSFNRWTWYLYLTTFFLVCLKRQAEIKRLPSVFDFARFTRSTGTIHPWFYSLNIGGKFADVRTIETWLEPGFFFLLGAILWILDQHIGLLFMVCSVFYAMSYRAQYYRGDHFVMDKIDEMICNEEMVAIFVEGRNSNETRGVPFYGRRPADSEARRKLVDSFMEEEIVEAM
;
A
#
# COMPACT_ATOMS: atom_id res chain seq x y z
N MET A 1 27.55 -8.84 2.32
CA MET A 1 26.77 -8.72 1.07
C MET A 1 25.59 -9.66 1.20
N ALA A 2 24.41 -9.26 0.74
CA ALA A 2 23.31 -10.20 0.57
C ALA A 2 23.62 -11.03 -0.68
N THR A 3 23.55 -12.35 -0.58
CA THR A 3 23.69 -13.26 -1.72
C THR A 3 22.31 -13.66 -2.19
N GLN A 4 22.02 -13.42 -3.46
CA GLN A 4 20.77 -13.86 -4.07
C GLN A 4 20.91 -15.32 -4.46
N ASN A 5 19.90 -16.12 -4.10
CA ASN A 5 19.89 -17.54 -4.43
C ASN A 5 19.06 -17.77 -5.70
N LEU A 6 19.73 -18.00 -6.83
CA LEU A 6 19.05 -18.27 -8.10
C LEU A 6 18.19 -19.53 -8.05
N TYR A 7 18.66 -20.54 -7.31
CA TYR A 7 17.93 -21.79 -7.13
C TYR A 7 16.63 -21.57 -6.35
N TYR A 8 16.68 -20.79 -5.26
CA TYR A 8 15.50 -20.41 -4.49
C TYR A 8 14.44 -19.75 -5.39
N ARG A 9 14.83 -18.74 -6.16
CA ARG A 9 13.92 -18.02 -7.07
C ARG A 9 13.37 -18.89 -8.19
N THR A 10 14.11 -19.88 -8.66
CA THR A 10 13.68 -20.72 -9.78
C THR A 10 12.77 -21.85 -9.31
N CYS A 11 13.06 -22.46 -8.16
CA CYS A 11 12.39 -23.67 -7.70
C CYS A 11 11.30 -23.42 -6.65
N PHE A 12 11.41 -22.36 -5.84
CA PHE A 12 10.49 -22.11 -4.73
C PHE A 12 9.59 -20.88 -4.95
N ASP A 13 10.08 -19.84 -5.63
CA ASP A 13 9.23 -18.70 -5.95
C ASP A 13 8.09 -19.16 -6.88
N ARG A 14 6.86 -18.90 -6.45
CA ARG A 14 5.66 -19.11 -7.26
C ARG A 14 5.31 -17.78 -7.89
N PRO A 15 5.61 -17.57 -9.19
CA PRO A 15 5.32 -16.31 -9.84
C PRO A 15 3.80 -16.18 -10.06
N ASP A 16 3.09 -15.71 -9.04
CA ASP A 16 1.66 -15.38 -9.14
C ASP A 16 1.50 -14.03 -9.87
N LEU A 17 1.90 -13.98 -11.14
CA LEU A 17 1.93 -12.78 -11.97
C LEU A 17 0.55 -12.12 -12.05
N PHE A 18 -0.51 -12.91 -12.19
CA PHE A 18 -1.87 -12.41 -12.25
C PHE A 18 -2.29 -11.74 -10.93
N GLN A 19 -2.01 -12.36 -9.78
CA GLN A 19 -2.33 -11.79 -8.48
C GLN A 19 -1.51 -10.54 -8.20
N LYS A 20 -0.21 -10.55 -8.52
CA LYS A 20 0.67 -9.37 -8.40
C LYS A 20 0.18 -8.22 -9.28
N ALA A 21 -0.26 -8.50 -10.52
CA ALA A 21 -0.81 -7.51 -11.43
C ALA A 21 -2.14 -6.95 -10.93
N LEU A 22 -3.08 -7.81 -10.52
CA LEU A 22 -4.38 -7.42 -9.99
C LEU A 22 -4.23 -6.56 -8.72
N LEU A 23 -3.37 -6.98 -7.80
CA LEU A 23 -3.06 -6.24 -6.58
C LEU A 23 -2.40 -4.90 -6.90
N GLY A 24 -1.47 -4.87 -7.87
CA GLY A 24 -0.84 -3.64 -8.34
C GLY A 24 -1.85 -2.65 -8.93
N TYR A 25 -2.77 -3.14 -9.76
CA TYR A 25 -3.86 -2.33 -10.31
C TYR A 25 -4.78 -1.80 -9.22
N PHE A 26 -5.20 -2.66 -8.29
CA PHE A 26 -6.03 -2.27 -7.15
C PHE A 26 -5.34 -1.22 -6.25
N LEU A 27 -4.04 -1.38 -5.99
CA LEU A 27 -3.25 -0.41 -5.22
C LEU A 27 -3.12 0.93 -5.94
N ALA A 28 -2.91 0.91 -7.26
CA ALA A 28 -2.86 2.11 -8.07
C ALA A 28 -4.22 2.84 -8.05
N PHE A 29 -5.32 2.12 -8.23
CA PHE A 29 -6.66 2.68 -8.20
C PHE A 29 -7.06 3.21 -6.80
N SER A 30 -6.80 2.42 -5.75
CA SER A 30 -7.11 2.79 -4.36
C SER A 30 -6.32 4.00 -3.85
N SER A 31 -5.22 4.38 -4.54
CA SER A 31 -4.45 5.57 -4.19
C SER A 31 -5.27 6.86 -4.29
N TRP A 32 -6.21 6.95 -5.24
CA TRP A 32 -7.02 8.16 -5.43
C TRP A 32 -8.07 8.35 -4.33
N PRO A 33 -8.96 7.36 -4.04
CA PRO A 33 -9.90 7.49 -2.93
C PRO A 33 -9.19 7.65 -1.58
N ARG A 34 -8.04 7.00 -1.37
CA ARG A 34 -7.26 7.16 -0.15
C ARG A 34 -6.79 8.59 0.03
N LEU A 35 -6.23 9.20 -1.02
CA LEU A 35 -5.71 10.57 -0.97
C LEU A 35 -6.78 11.59 -0.54
N LEU A 36 -8.04 11.38 -0.94
CA LEU A 36 -9.16 12.25 -0.57
C LEU A 36 -9.34 12.39 0.94
N LEU A 37 -9.04 11.35 1.72
CA LEU A 37 -9.17 11.36 3.17
C LEU A 37 -7.82 11.64 3.86
N GLU A 38 -6.76 11.04 3.36
CA GLU A 38 -5.45 11.00 4.01
C GLU A 38 -4.81 12.38 4.21
N VAL A 39 -5.02 13.32 3.29
CA VAL A 39 -4.47 14.68 3.38
C VAL A 39 -4.98 15.46 4.60
N PHE A 40 -6.15 15.11 5.12
CA PHE A 40 -6.74 15.76 6.29
C PHE A 40 -6.08 15.33 7.59
N ILE A 41 -5.81 14.03 7.74
CA ILE A 41 -5.30 13.45 8.99
C ILE A 41 -3.77 13.41 9.06
N ARG A 42 -3.09 13.17 7.94
CA ARG A 42 -1.64 13.01 7.91
C ARG A 42 -0.94 14.34 7.62
N LYS A 43 0.25 14.50 8.21
CA LYS A 43 1.13 15.67 7.99
C LYS A 43 2.48 15.22 7.43
N ASN A 44 3.23 16.12 6.81
CA ASN A 44 4.59 15.84 6.32
C ASN A 44 4.65 14.70 5.28
N LEU A 45 3.70 14.68 4.34
CA LEU A 45 3.68 13.72 3.21
C LEU A 45 4.98 13.80 2.40
N GLY A 46 5.42 12.67 1.84
CA GLY A 46 6.59 12.60 0.98
C GLY A 46 6.36 13.29 -0.37
N GLU A 47 7.43 13.85 -0.96
CA GLU A 47 7.38 14.58 -2.24
C GLU A 47 6.91 13.70 -3.41
N ARG A 48 7.34 12.44 -3.46
CA ARG A 48 6.90 11.48 -4.49
C ARG A 48 5.56 10.83 -4.13
N TYR A 49 5.11 10.99 -2.89
CA TYR A 49 3.83 10.46 -2.43
C TYR A 49 2.68 11.39 -2.78
N PHE A 50 2.85 12.69 -2.56
CA PHE A 50 1.83 13.70 -2.79
C PHE A 50 2.22 14.64 -3.94
N SER A 51 1.33 14.77 -4.92
CA SER A 51 1.43 15.78 -5.98
C SER A 51 0.18 16.65 -6.03
N LEU A 52 0.37 17.97 -6.03
CA LEU A 52 -0.74 18.92 -6.20
C LEU A 52 -1.45 18.73 -7.55
N SER A 53 -0.76 18.30 -8.61
CA SER A 53 -1.39 18.06 -9.91
C SER A 53 -2.42 16.92 -9.86
N THR A 54 -2.09 15.84 -9.15
CA THR A 54 -3.02 14.72 -8.91
C THR A 54 -4.22 15.19 -8.08
N ALA A 55 -3.99 16.00 -7.03
CA ALA A 55 -5.08 16.56 -6.23
C ALA A 55 -6.02 17.46 -7.06
N ILE A 56 -5.48 18.32 -7.92
CA ILE A 56 -6.27 19.17 -8.83
C ILE A 56 -7.11 18.32 -9.80
N MET A 57 -6.51 17.27 -10.38
CA MET A 57 -7.23 16.34 -11.25
C MET A 57 -8.43 15.70 -10.53
N LEU A 58 -8.23 15.24 -9.29
CA LEU A 58 -9.31 14.67 -8.47
C LEU A 58 -10.40 15.69 -8.14
N ILE A 59 -10.04 16.94 -7.86
CA ILE A 59 -11.01 18.02 -7.62
C ILE A 59 -11.87 18.24 -8.86
N ILE A 60 -11.26 18.35 -10.04
CA ILE A 60 -12.00 18.55 -11.30
C ILE A 60 -12.94 17.36 -11.55
N LEU A 61 -12.43 16.14 -11.42
CA LEU A 61 -13.23 14.92 -11.58
C LEU A 61 -14.43 14.89 -10.64
N LEU A 62 -14.23 15.17 -9.34
CA LEU A 62 -15.29 15.18 -8.33
C LEU A 62 -16.23 16.39 -8.45
N ALA A 63 -15.77 17.53 -8.95
CA ALA A 63 -16.61 18.70 -9.20
C ALA A 63 -17.61 18.46 -10.34
N LEU A 64 -17.21 17.66 -11.34
CA LEU A 64 -18.07 17.29 -12.47
C LEU A 64 -19.07 16.18 -12.13
N LEU A 65 -18.80 15.36 -11.11
CA LEU A 65 -19.63 14.19 -10.76
C LEU A 65 -21.09 14.57 -10.44
N PRO A 66 -21.38 15.57 -9.58
CA PRO A 66 -22.76 16.03 -9.36
C PRO A 66 -23.43 16.62 -10.60
N MET A 67 -22.66 17.16 -11.56
CA MET A 67 -23.20 17.68 -12.83
C MET A 67 -23.59 16.54 -13.76
N GLY A 68 -22.79 15.47 -13.81
CA GLY A 68 -23.07 14.27 -14.63
C GLY A 68 -24.38 13.57 -14.22
N ALA A 69 -24.70 13.57 -12.93
CA ALA A 69 -25.94 12.98 -12.42
C ALA A 69 -27.22 13.66 -12.98
N ILE A 70 -27.13 14.91 -13.44
CA ILE A 70 -28.26 15.65 -14.05
C ILE A 70 -28.65 15.06 -15.41
N PHE A 71 -27.73 14.37 -16.09
CA PHE A 71 -27.94 13.84 -17.44
C PHE A 71 -28.47 12.40 -17.47
N ILE A 72 -28.64 11.74 -16.30
CA ILE A 72 -29.17 10.38 -16.23
C ILE A 72 -30.69 10.45 -16.41
N PRO A 73 -31.28 9.77 -17.43
CA PRO A 73 -32.71 9.86 -17.71
C PRO A 73 -33.57 9.44 -16.52
N GLU A 74 -34.66 10.19 -16.26
CA GLU A 74 -35.55 9.98 -15.12
C GLU A 74 -36.09 8.54 -15.00
N GLN A 75 -36.17 7.81 -16.12
CA GLN A 75 -36.64 6.43 -16.21
C GLN A 75 -35.77 5.40 -15.48
N LEU A 76 -34.51 5.72 -15.14
CA LEU A 76 -33.63 4.88 -14.30
C LEU A 76 -33.54 5.40 -12.85
N SER A 77 -34.31 6.43 -12.50
CA SER A 77 -33.90 7.42 -11.49
C SER A 77 -34.81 7.52 -10.27
N ASP A 78 -36.04 6.96 -10.31
CA ASP A 78 -37.04 7.21 -9.26
C ASP A 78 -36.58 6.81 -7.84
N GLU A 79 -35.63 5.86 -7.71
CA GLU A 79 -35.01 5.53 -6.41
C GLU A 79 -33.61 6.11 -6.20
N PHE A 80 -32.88 6.48 -7.25
CA PHE A 80 -31.47 6.93 -7.15
C PHE A 80 -31.31 8.46 -7.21
N VAL A 81 -32.32 9.19 -7.69
CA VAL A 81 -32.19 10.61 -8.12
C VAL A 81 -33.11 11.57 -7.36
N SER A 82 -33.72 11.18 -6.23
CA SER A 82 -34.21 12.17 -5.24
C SER A 82 -33.07 12.91 -4.49
N LEU A 83 -31.98 13.19 -5.21
CA LEU A 83 -30.88 14.09 -4.91
C LEU A 83 -31.42 15.51 -4.75
N SER A 84 -31.97 15.81 -3.57
CA SER A 84 -32.43 17.13 -3.17
C SER A 84 -31.40 18.22 -3.49
N SER A 85 -31.87 19.28 -4.15
CA SER A 85 -31.02 20.40 -4.60
C SER A 85 -30.26 21.10 -3.47
N PHE A 86 -30.71 21.00 -2.22
CA PHE A 86 -30.08 21.62 -1.04
C PHE A 86 -28.83 20.87 -0.56
N ASN A 87 -28.60 19.64 -1.02
CA ASN A 87 -27.54 18.77 -0.55
C ASN A 87 -26.22 18.85 -1.37
N ARG A 88 -26.14 19.79 -2.31
CA ARG A 88 -24.95 19.94 -3.18
C ARG A 88 -23.91 20.90 -2.60
N TRP A 89 -24.30 21.78 -1.69
CA TRP A 89 -23.36 22.74 -1.08
C TRP A 89 -22.26 22.07 -0.27
N THR A 90 -22.60 21.06 0.54
CA THR A 90 -21.62 20.35 1.39
C THR A 90 -20.55 19.64 0.57
N TRP A 91 -20.89 19.16 -0.63
CA TRP A 91 -19.94 18.62 -1.59
C TRP A 91 -18.90 19.67 -2.04
N TYR A 92 -19.35 20.84 -2.49
CA TYR A 92 -18.45 21.91 -2.93
C TYR A 92 -17.66 22.53 -1.77
N LEU A 93 -18.27 22.62 -0.58
CA LEU A 93 -17.57 23.04 0.64
C LEU A 93 -16.43 22.08 0.97
N TYR A 94 -16.67 20.77 0.87
CA TYR A 94 -15.62 19.77 1.02
C TYR A 94 -14.53 19.91 -0.04
N LEU A 95 -14.87 20.03 -1.33
CA LEU A 95 -13.88 20.19 -2.39
C LEU A 95 -13.00 21.43 -2.16
N THR A 96 -13.61 22.53 -1.71
CA THR A 96 -12.90 23.75 -1.33
C THR A 96 -11.96 23.49 -0.16
N THR A 97 -12.43 22.82 0.89
CA THR A 97 -11.63 22.49 2.07
C THR A 97 -10.48 21.54 1.72
N PHE A 98 -10.75 20.51 0.91
CA PHE A 98 -9.76 19.57 0.39
C PHE A 98 -8.67 20.30 -0.40
N PHE A 99 -9.05 21.22 -1.31
CA PHE A 99 -8.10 22.02 -2.06
C PHE A 99 -7.21 22.87 -1.16
N LEU A 100 -7.79 23.57 -0.16
CA LEU A 100 -7.02 24.37 0.79
C LEU A 100 -6.05 23.52 1.61
N VAL A 101 -6.47 22.33 2.04
CA VAL A 101 -5.59 21.37 2.74
C VAL A 101 -4.49 20.87 1.82
N CYS A 102 -4.78 20.57 0.55
CA CYS A 102 -3.77 20.19 -0.44
C CYS A 102 -2.74 21.30 -0.67
N LEU A 103 -3.15 22.57 -0.74
CA LEU A 103 -2.22 23.70 -0.83
C LEU A 103 -1.32 23.79 0.41
N LYS A 104 -1.89 23.56 1.61
CA LYS A 104 -1.12 23.47 2.84
C LYS A 104 -0.09 22.32 2.80
N ARG A 105 -0.48 21.13 2.34
CA ARG A 105 0.44 19.98 2.18
C ARG A 105 1.53 20.26 1.16
N GLN A 106 1.20 20.91 0.05
CA GLN A 106 2.20 21.33 -0.93
C GLN A 106 3.21 22.30 -0.29
N ALA A 107 2.77 23.23 0.54
CA ALA A 107 3.66 24.15 1.26
C ALA A 107 4.57 23.42 2.27
N GLU A 108 4.08 22.37 2.94
CA GLU A 108 4.90 21.50 3.81
C GLU A 108 5.98 20.71 3.04
N ILE A 109 5.72 20.40 1.76
CA ILE A 109 6.64 19.66 0.89
C ILE A 109 7.67 20.57 0.24
N LYS A 110 7.29 21.80 -0.13
CA LYS A 110 8.15 22.76 -0.84
C LYS A 110 9.45 23.01 -0.07
N ARG A 111 10.49 22.28 -0.45
CA ARG A 111 11.88 22.51 -0.08
C ARG A 111 12.64 23.23 -1.19
N LEU A 112 13.80 23.76 -0.82
CA LEU A 112 14.76 24.37 -1.75
C LEU A 112 15.14 23.33 -2.82
N PRO A 113 14.93 23.62 -4.12
CA PRO A 113 15.05 22.65 -5.23
C PRO A 113 16.47 22.11 -5.50
N SER A 114 17.40 22.25 -4.56
CA SER A 114 18.82 21.92 -4.72
C SER A 114 19.44 21.17 -3.53
N VAL A 115 18.69 20.89 -2.46
CA VAL A 115 19.20 20.16 -1.29
C VAL A 115 18.53 18.78 -1.24
N PHE A 116 19.21 17.78 -1.80
CA PHE A 116 18.83 16.38 -1.61
C PHE A 116 19.07 16.00 -0.15
N ASP A 117 17.98 15.87 0.60
CA ASP A 117 18.04 15.44 1.99
C ASP A 117 17.85 13.93 2.07
N PHE A 118 18.95 13.22 2.27
CA PHE A 118 18.94 11.77 2.48
C PHE A 118 18.25 11.36 3.80
N ALA A 119 17.93 12.30 4.70
CA ALA A 119 17.21 12.01 5.94
C ALA A 119 15.71 11.78 5.73
N ARG A 120 15.13 12.16 4.58
CA ARG A 120 13.68 12.06 4.34
C ARG A 120 13.34 11.07 3.24
N PHE A 121 12.54 10.06 3.59
CA PHE A 121 11.98 9.13 2.62
C PHE A 121 10.94 9.82 1.72
N THR A 122 11.26 9.95 0.43
CA THR A 122 10.44 10.68 -0.56
C THR A 122 9.06 10.08 -0.79
N ARG A 123 8.86 8.80 -0.48
CA ARG A 123 7.57 8.10 -0.59
C ARG A 123 6.85 7.92 0.75
N SER A 124 7.25 8.67 1.78
CA SER A 124 6.55 8.63 3.07
C SER A 124 5.07 8.98 2.92
N THR A 125 4.20 8.16 3.51
CA THR A 125 2.75 8.42 3.64
C THR A 125 2.43 9.52 4.64
N GLY A 126 3.45 10.12 5.27
CA GLY A 126 3.31 11.13 6.30
C GLY A 126 3.21 10.57 7.72
N THR A 127 3.09 11.49 8.66
CA THR A 127 3.01 11.23 10.09
C THR A 127 1.57 11.08 10.54
N ILE A 128 1.29 10.01 11.28
CA ILE A 128 -0.01 9.72 11.89
C ILE A 128 -0.32 10.77 12.97
N HIS A 129 -1.59 11.16 13.08
CA HIS A 129 -2.00 12.14 14.07
C HIS A 129 -1.83 11.58 15.51
N PRO A 130 -1.21 12.33 16.46
CA PRO A 130 -0.93 11.85 17.83
C PRO A 130 -2.14 11.28 18.57
N TRP A 131 -3.33 11.82 18.30
CA TRP A 131 -4.59 11.34 18.87
C TRP A 131 -4.83 9.84 18.63
N PHE A 132 -4.48 9.29 17.47
CA PHE A 132 -4.72 7.86 17.20
C PHE A 132 -3.85 6.96 18.07
N TYR A 133 -2.63 7.37 18.42
CA TYR A 133 -1.76 6.64 19.34
C TYR A 133 -2.27 6.63 20.78
N SER A 134 -3.09 7.63 21.15
CA SER A 134 -3.68 7.71 22.49
C SER A 134 -4.89 6.79 22.68
N LEU A 135 -5.41 6.20 21.60
CA LEU A 135 -6.55 5.29 21.66
C LEU A 135 -6.12 3.95 22.24
N ASN A 136 -6.83 3.52 23.29
CA ASN A 136 -6.63 2.25 23.95
C ASN A 136 -7.78 1.29 23.59
N ILE A 137 -7.44 0.14 23.00
CA ILE A 137 -8.40 -0.88 22.59
C ILE A 137 -8.11 -2.13 23.41
N GLY A 138 -9.00 -2.46 24.35
CA GLY A 138 -8.85 -3.65 25.19
C GLY A 138 -7.65 -3.60 26.15
N GLY A 139 -7.29 -2.41 26.63
CA GLY A 139 -6.20 -2.22 27.60
C GLY A 139 -4.81 -2.07 26.98
N LYS A 140 -4.66 -2.20 25.65
CA LYS A 140 -3.40 -2.00 24.93
C LYS A 140 -3.47 -0.77 24.02
N PHE A 141 -2.34 -0.06 23.90
CA PHE A 141 -2.19 0.99 22.90
C PHE A 141 -2.31 0.41 21.50
N ALA A 142 -2.99 1.14 20.61
CA ALA A 142 -3.18 0.70 19.23
C ALA A 142 -1.83 0.63 18.50
N ASP A 143 -1.55 -0.52 17.87
CA ASP A 143 -0.39 -0.68 17.00
C ASP A 143 -0.54 0.19 15.74
N VAL A 144 0.58 0.60 15.15
CA VAL A 144 0.61 1.41 13.92
C VAL A 144 -0.22 0.74 12.83
N ARG A 145 -0.05 -0.59 12.65
CA ARG A 145 -0.83 -1.35 11.66
C ARG A 145 -2.32 -1.24 11.89
N THR A 146 -2.77 -1.34 13.14
CA THR A 146 -4.18 -1.20 13.52
C THR A 146 -4.67 0.23 13.26
N ILE A 147 -3.85 1.24 13.55
CA ILE A 147 -4.20 2.64 13.30
C ILE A 147 -4.44 2.88 11.80
N GLU A 148 -3.48 2.53 10.96
CA GLU A 148 -3.55 2.81 9.52
C GLU A 148 -4.63 1.98 8.80
N THR A 149 -4.89 0.75 9.25
CA THR A 149 -5.84 -0.17 8.58
C THR A 149 -7.26 -0.07 9.11
N TRP A 150 -7.46 0.29 10.38
CA TRP A 150 -8.79 0.28 11.02
C TRP A 150 -9.19 1.64 11.59
N LEU A 151 -8.33 2.31 12.36
CA LEU A 151 -8.75 3.49 13.11
C LEU A 151 -8.85 4.75 12.24
N GLU A 152 -7.84 5.03 11.42
CA GLU A 152 -7.89 6.16 10.49
C GLU A 152 -9.03 6.01 9.48
N PRO A 153 -9.20 4.86 8.78
CA PRO A 153 -10.32 4.69 7.86
C PRO A 153 -11.66 4.64 8.60
N GLY A 154 -11.71 3.95 9.74
CA GLY A 154 -12.92 3.82 10.55
C GLY A 154 -13.46 5.16 11.03
N PHE A 155 -12.58 6.11 11.37
CA PHE A 155 -12.97 7.48 11.71
C PHE A 155 -13.73 8.14 10.54
N PHE A 156 -13.19 8.07 9.32
CA PHE A 156 -13.86 8.64 8.15
C PHE A 156 -15.09 7.85 7.71
N PHE A 157 -15.11 6.52 7.92
CA PHE A 157 -16.27 5.69 7.66
C PHE A 157 -17.45 6.11 8.55
N LEU A 158 -17.19 6.28 9.86
CA LEU A 158 -18.20 6.73 10.83
C LEU A 158 -18.67 8.16 10.52
N LEU A 159 -17.73 9.07 10.21
CA LEU A 159 -18.09 10.43 9.79
C LEU A 159 -18.94 10.41 8.51
N GLY A 160 -18.59 9.57 7.55
CA GLY A 160 -19.35 9.36 6.31
C GLY A 160 -20.74 8.80 6.57
N ALA A 161 -20.87 7.82 7.47
CA ALA A 161 -22.16 7.25 7.86
C ALA A 161 -23.07 8.28 8.54
N ILE A 162 -22.52 9.11 9.44
CA ILE A 162 -23.27 10.22 10.07
C ILE A 162 -23.75 11.20 9.00
N LEU A 163 -22.87 11.60 8.08
CA LEU A 163 -23.23 12.47 6.96
C LEU A 163 -24.32 11.85 6.09
N TRP A 164 -24.23 10.55 5.79
CA TRP A 164 -25.25 9.85 5.00
C TRP A 164 -26.62 9.81 5.71
N ILE A 165 -26.65 9.55 7.03
CA ILE A 165 -27.90 9.57 7.82
C ILE A 165 -28.54 10.97 7.82
N LEU A 166 -27.72 12.02 7.80
CA LEU A 166 -28.19 13.41 7.66
C LEU A 166 -28.59 13.78 6.23
N ASP A 167 -28.79 12.76 5.38
CA ASP A 167 -29.01 12.89 3.95
C ASP A 167 -27.95 13.81 3.37
N GLN A 168 -26.66 13.44 3.44
CA GLN A 168 -25.55 14.14 2.78
C GLN A 168 -24.79 13.18 1.86
N HIS A 169 -24.83 13.42 0.55
CA HIS A 169 -24.25 12.52 -0.46
C HIS A 169 -22.73 12.33 -0.32
N ILE A 170 -22.04 13.35 0.19
CA ILE A 170 -20.62 13.26 0.51
C ILE A 170 -20.31 12.16 1.55
N GLY A 171 -21.29 11.79 2.38
CA GLY A 171 -21.18 10.69 3.32
C GLY A 171 -20.84 9.37 2.63
N LEU A 172 -21.53 9.07 1.51
CA LEU A 172 -21.25 7.88 0.71
C LEU A 172 -19.82 7.91 0.12
N LEU A 173 -19.37 9.07 -0.36
CA LEU A 173 -17.99 9.24 -0.84
C LEU A 173 -16.98 8.90 0.26
N PHE A 174 -17.18 9.41 1.48
CA PHE A 174 -16.30 9.15 2.62
C PHE A 174 -16.27 7.67 2.99
N MET A 175 -17.43 7.03 3.03
CA MET A 175 -17.53 5.60 3.30
C MET A 175 -16.78 4.78 2.24
N VAL A 176 -17.03 5.01 0.95
CA VAL A 176 -16.33 4.31 -0.13
C VAL A 176 -14.82 4.55 -0.04
N CYS A 177 -14.39 5.81 0.09
CA CYS A 177 -12.98 6.16 0.20
C CYS A 177 -12.30 5.50 1.40
N SER A 178 -12.98 5.40 2.54
CA SER A 178 -12.45 4.75 3.74
C SER A 178 -12.27 3.23 3.57
N VAL A 179 -13.16 2.55 2.84
CA VAL A 179 -12.98 1.13 2.52
C VAL A 179 -11.73 0.95 1.63
N PHE A 180 -11.57 1.78 0.60
CA PHE A 180 -10.36 1.76 -0.23
C PHE A 180 -9.09 2.10 0.55
N TYR A 181 -9.16 3.05 1.48
CA TYR A 181 -8.07 3.39 2.39
C TYR A 181 -7.65 2.15 3.19
N ALA A 182 -8.59 1.52 3.90
CA ALA A 182 -8.33 0.34 4.74
C ALA A 182 -7.74 -0.83 3.93
N MET A 183 -8.35 -1.13 2.78
CA MET A 183 -7.87 -2.21 1.90
C MET A 183 -6.48 -1.91 1.32
N SER A 184 -6.20 -0.66 0.93
CA SER A 184 -4.90 -0.25 0.38
C SER A 184 -3.77 -0.48 1.39
N TYR A 185 -3.94 -0.04 2.64
CA TYR A 185 -2.94 -0.26 3.69
C TYR A 185 -2.82 -1.74 4.06
N ARG A 186 -3.93 -2.47 4.17
CA ARG A 186 -3.89 -3.91 4.44
C ARG A 186 -3.13 -4.68 3.37
N ALA A 187 -3.33 -4.33 2.10
CA ALA A 187 -2.61 -4.90 0.97
C ALA A 187 -1.10 -4.58 1.01
N GLN A 188 -0.73 -3.36 1.38
CA GLN A 188 0.69 -2.99 1.54
C GLN A 188 1.37 -3.76 2.66
N TYR A 189 0.73 -3.88 3.83
CA TYR A 189 1.24 -4.70 4.93
C TYR A 189 1.36 -6.16 4.53
N TYR A 190 0.35 -6.73 3.88
CA TYR A 190 0.41 -8.10 3.38
C TYR A 190 1.60 -8.32 2.45
N ARG A 191 1.84 -7.39 1.51
CA ARG A 191 2.98 -7.46 0.60
C ARG A 191 4.32 -7.31 1.33
N GLY A 192 4.39 -6.43 2.33
CA GLY A 192 5.58 -6.24 3.16
C GLY A 192 5.90 -7.49 3.99
N ASP A 193 4.89 -8.07 4.62
CA ASP A 193 5.02 -9.30 5.42
C ASP A 193 5.54 -10.46 4.54
N HIS A 194 4.94 -10.67 3.37
CA HIS A 194 5.41 -11.67 2.41
C HIS A 194 6.85 -11.43 1.97
N PHE A 195 7.21 -10.19 1.64
CA PHE A 195 8.57 -9.86 1.24
C PHE A 195 9.60 -10.18 2.34
N VAL A 196 9.27 -9.92 3.60
CA VAL A 196 10.14 -10.27 4.74
C VAL A 196 10.27 -11.79 4.88
N MET A 197 9.16 -12.53 4.75
CA MET A 197 9.19 -14.00 4.81
C MET A 197 9.99 -14.61 3.67
N ASP A 198 9.81 -14.13 2.43
CA ASP A 198 10.57 -14.57 1.26
C ASP A 198 12.08 -14.36 1.47
N LYS A 199 12.47 -13.26 2.14
CA LYS A 199 13.87 -12.99 2.47
C LYS A 199 14.42 -13.90 3.56
N ILE A 200 13.62 -14.23 4.57
CA ILE A 200 14.00 -15.21 5.59
C ILE A 200 14.19 -16.59 4.95
N ASP A 201 13.27 -17.01 4.09
CA ASP A 201 13.35 -18.29 3.40
C ASP A 201 14.56 -18.35 2.44
N GLU A 202 14.86 -17.24 1.74
CA GLU A 202 16.08 -17.12 0.91
C GLU A 202 17.34 -17.29 1.77
N MET A 203 17.39 -16.69 2.97
CA MET A 203 18.50 -16.86 3.92
C MET A 203 18.63 -18.31 4.41
N ILE A 204 17.51 -18.96 4.78
CA ILE A 204 17.50 -20.37 5.21
C ILE A 204 17.98 -21.27 4.07
N CYS A 205 17.51 -21.01 2.84
CA CYS A 205 17.93 -21.78 1.67
C CYS A 205 19.43 -21.63 1.40
N ASN A 206 19.99 -20.43 1.54
CA ASN A 206 21.42 -20.19 1.44
C ASN A 206 22.23 -20.97 2.47
N GLU A 207 21.82 -20.93 3.74
CA GLU A 207 22.51 -21.62 4.83
C GLU A 207 22.49 -23.15 4.67
N GLU A 208 21.35 -23.72 4.24
CA GLU A 208 21.18 -25.17 4.10
C GLU A 208 21.67 -25.72 2.75
N MET A 209 21.96 -24.87 1.76
CA MET A 209 22.30 -25.30 0.40
C MET A 209 23.49 -26.27 0.38
N VAL A 210 24.52 -26.00 1.18
CA VAL A 210 25.71 -26.86 1.27
C VAL A 210 25.34 -28.23 1.84
N ALA A 211 24.58 -28.27 2.93
CA ALA A 211 24.17 -29.52 3.59
C ALA A 211 23.28 -30.37 2.66
N ILE A 212 22.37 -29.74 1.92
CA ILE A 212 21.45 -30.47 1.05
C ILE A 212 22.14 -30.91 -0.25
N PHE A 213 22.89 -30.02 -0.89
CA PHE A 213 23.45 -30.28 -2.22
C PHE A 213 24.77 -31.04 -2.17
N VAL A 214 25.70 -30.65 -1.30
CA VAL A 214 27.02 -31.26 -1.19
C VAL A 214 26.95 -32.54 -0.38
N GLU A 215 26.45 -32.45 0.87
CA GLU A 215 26.42 -33.57 1.81
C GLU A 215 25.26 -34.52 1.54
N GLY A 216 24.22 -34.04 0.88
CA GLY A 216 23.13 -34.87 0.41
C GLY A 216 22.07 -35.18 1.45
N ARG A 217 22.00 -34.38 2.53
CA ARG A 217 21.01 -34.52 3.61
C ARG A 217 19.58 -34.41 3.08
N ASN A 218 18.66 -35.02 3.82
CA ASN A 218 17.22 -34.99 3.49
C ASN A 218 16.54 -33.76 4.11
N SER A 219 15.35 -33.39 3.62
CA SER A 219 14.59 -32.22 4.10
C SER A 219 14.31 -32.26 5.61
N ASN A 220 14.17 -33.45 6.19
CA ASN A 220 13.96 -33.62 7.63
C ASN A 220 15.17 -33.21 8.48
N GLU A 221 16.35 -33.14 7.87
CA GLU A 221 17.62 -32.77 8.51
C GLU A 221 18.02 -31.31 8.19
N THR A 222 17.30 -30.63 7.30
CA THR A 222 17.69 -29.33 6.70
C THR A 222 16.55 -28.31 6.77
N ARG A 223 16.00 -28.09 7.97
CA ARG A 223 14.89 -27.14 8.24
C ARG A 223 13.69 -27.27 7.28
N GLY A 224 13.49 -28.44 6.68
CA GLY A 224 12.41 -28.69 5.72
C GLY A 224 12.71 -28.29 4.28
N VAL A 225 13.90 -27.78 3.95
CA VAL A 225 14.26 -27.37 2.58
C VAL A 225 14.54 -28.61 1.71
N PRO A 226 13.75 -28.88 0.66
CA PRO A 226 14.00 -29.96 -0.28
C PRO A 226 14.96 -29.53 -1.41
N PHE A 227 15.60 -30.49 -2.08
CA PHE A 227 16.33 -30.23 -3.32
C PHE A 227 15.69 -30.98 -4.48
N TYR A 228 15.15 -30.22 -5.42
CA TYR A 228 14.63 -30.65 -6.70
C TYR A 228 15.76 -30.63 -7.74
N GLY A 229 16.26 -31.80 -8.12
CA GLY A 229 17.28 -31.93 -9.15
C GLY A 229 18.14 -33.18 -8.97
N ARG A 230 18.99 -33.46 -9.97
CA ARG A 230 20.02 -34.50 -9.87
C ARG A 230 21.32 -33.86 -9.39
N ARG A 231 21.98 -34.52 -8.44
CA ARG A 231 23.31 -34.11 -7.94
C ARG A 231 24.39 -34.80 -8.78
N PRO A 232 25.48 -34.11 -9.17
CA PRO A 232 26.65 -34.77 -9.76
C PRO A 232 27.17 -35.90 -8.86
N ALA A 233 27.78 -36.93 -9.43
CA ALA A 233 28.38 -38.00 -8.63
C ALA A 233 29.60 -37.51 -7.83
N ASP A 234 30.39 -36.62 -8.42
CA ASP A 234 31.59 -36.06 -7.81
C ASP A 234 31.27 -34.98 -6.75
N SER A 235 31.94 -35.06 -5.61
CA SER A 235 31.74 -34.14 -4.47
C SER A 235 32.40 -32.78 -4.72
N GLU A 236 33.53 -32.74 -5.42
CA GLU A 236 34.21 -31.49 -5.72
C GLU A 236 33.41 -30.65 -6.73
N ALA A 237 32.86 -31.30 -7.77
CA ALA A 237 31.91 -30.69 -8.69
C ALA A 237 30.69 -30.12 -7.98
N ARG A 238 30.17 -30.78 -6.94
CA ARG A 238 29.04 -30.25 -6.15
C ARG A 238 29.40 -28.94 -5.45
N ARG A 239 30.58 -28.86 -4.81
CA ARG A 239 31.02 -27.65 -4.10
C ARG A 239 31.14 -26.47 -5.06
N LYS A 240 31.81 -26.68 -6.21
CA LYS A 240 31.94 -25.66 -7.26
C LYS A 240 30.58 -25.17 -7.79
N LEU A 241 29.58 -26.04 -7.87
CA LEU A 241 28.23 -25.68 -8.29
C LEU A 241 27.44 -24.93 -7.22
N VAL A 242 27.59 -25.25 -5.93
CA VAL A 242 26.92 -24.48 -4.86
C VAL A 242 27.34 -23.03 -4.90
N ASP A 243 28.63 -22.78 -5.08
CA ASP A 243 29.15 -21.41 -5.19
C ASP A 243 28.53 -20.67 -6.38
N SER A 244 28.19 -21.38 -7.47
CA SER A 244 27.48 -20.80 -8.62
C SER A 244 25.98 -20.54 -8.40
N PHE A 245 25.36 -21.12 -7.35
CA PHE A 245 23.96 -20.85 -7.01
C PHE A 245 23.78 -19.56 -6.21
N MET A 246 24.85 -19.10 -5.56
CA MET A 246 24.88 -17.86 -4.79
C MET A 246 25.49 -16.77 -5.67
N GLU A 247 24.65 -15.91 -6.23
CA GLU A 247 25.15 -14.70 -6.86
C GLU A 247 25.35 -13.65 -5.76
N GLU A 248 26.55 -13.09 -5.68
CA GLU A 248 26.73 -11.84 -4.93
C GLU A 248 25.82 -10.81 -5.58
N GLU A 249 24.90 -10.24 -4.80
CA GLU A 249 24.07 -9.16 -5.28
C GLU A 249 24.99 -7.98 -5.59
N ILE A 250 25.38 -7.85 -6.87
CA ILE A 250 26.00 -6.65 -7.38
C ILE A 250 24.91 -5.60 -7.21
N VAL A 251 25.05 -4.77 -6.18
CA VAL A 251 24.19 -3.61 -5.98
C VAL A 251 24.49 -2.66 -7.13
N GLU A 252 23.88 -2.92 -8.29
CA GLU A 252 23.80 -1.95 -9.37
C GLU A 252 23.02 -0.78 -8.79
N ALA A 253 23.76 0.26 -8.42
CA ALA A 253 23.19 1.54 -8.01
C ALA A 253 22.41 2.11 -9.20
N MET A 254 21.12 1.78 -9.28
CA MET A 254 20.14 2.41 -10.16
C MET A 254 19.73 3.78 -9.64
#